data_AF-A0A0T7SCE7-F1
#
_entry.id   AF-A0A0T7SCE7-F1
#
_cell.length_a   1.000
_cell.length_b   1.000
_cell.length_c   1.000
_cell.angle_alpha   90.00
_cell.angle_beta   90.00
_cell.angle_gamma   90.00
#
_symmetry.space_group_name_H-M   'P 1'
#
loop_
_entity.id
_entity.type
_entity.pdbx_description
1 polymer ?
#
loop_
_entity_poly.entity_id
_entity_poly.type
_entity_poly.pdbx_seq_one_letter_code
_entity_poly.pdbx_strand_id
1 'polypeptide(L)'
;MSTLQEYLNQKYPTKKDKEQVKEIIIEDKSYYDTDLEETIDDNPWEKIDGGELDLSDYSNLKKININEKCLNSPLTKLELGAKPKLSSLSLSVEQLTDLKFNNCSNLKELYCSGNRLTNLDLTGLINLEKLSCANNQLNNLHLNNHPHLKHVKCDKNEITSLIINDCPNLEIIECEHNRIPELNVSSCPELKELCCGNNLLTDLEFTNNLKLEKLEISNNKFTERDLNFLSHLVNLKELYLSNNGIVGSLKYLQNMVELGVLFVNDTDIDSGLEYLPESVYELYCEATNEEEDAKIKVINQELRNYGWWNWGSQAHLLKGWKEKHHEKVNPIKVIQQAQLIERLEAKLVTERENNQSKVVELEEEKHQFQEQLQQLFSIVFPIQSYSFLALQAEIQRIKTQDLVTQISLKKQELEELTNLLKDNLSVSGKYLLEKLLKKQKKVLQNNDNASEKIEELKQTLSAELSNDQESLQTLLNKQTEIHQLEKHLVSLQNQQQTAQILQSTNS
;
A
#
# COMPACT_ATOMS: atom_id res chain seq x y z
N MET A 1 29.72 23.18 -8.53
CA MET A 1 28.63 22.23 -8.81
C MET A 1 27.33 22.98 -8.66
N SER A 2 26.29 22.61 -9.41
CA SER A 2 24.98 23.27 -9.29
C SER A 2 24.25 22.72 -8.06
N THR A 3 23.56 23.57 -7.31
CA THR A 3 22.69 23.10 -6.23
C THR A 3 21.45 22.41 -6.79
N LEU A 4 20.78 21.59 -5.97
CA LEU A 4 19.52 20.96 -6.35
C LEU A 4 18.43 22.00 -6.70
N GLN A 5 18.42 23.12 -5.98
CA GLN A 5 17.54 24.24 -6.30
C GLN A 5 17.82 24.82 -7.68
N GLU A 6 19.09 25.03 -8.04
CA GLU A 6 19.48 25.52 -9.36
C GLU A 6 19.10 24.53 -10.46
N TYR A 7 19.33 23.23 -10.23
CA TYR A 7 18.92 22.18 -11.15
C TYR A 7 17.40 22.21 -11.41
N LEU A 8 16.59 22.30 -10.34
CA LEU A 8 15.14 22.36 -10.46
C LEU A 8 14.66 23.65 -11.13
N ASN A 9 15.31 24.79 -10.87
CA ASN A 9 15.00 26.05 -11.53
C ASN A 9 15.36 26.03 -13.03
N GLN A 10 16.44 25.33 -13.42
CA GLN A 10 16.79 25.15 -14.83
C GLN A 10 15.80 24.23 -15.54
N LYS A 11 15.36 23.15 -14.87
CA LYS A 11 14.43 22.17 -15.41
C LYS A 11 12.99 22.70 -15.49
N TYR A 12 12.59 23.53 -14.54
CA TYR A 12 11.25 24.11 -14.41
C TYR A 12 11.32 25.63 -14.19
N PRO A 13 11.66 26.39 -15.25
CA PRO A 13 12.00 27.81 -15.13
C PRO A 13 10.80 28.70 -14.82
N THR A 14 9.58 28.32 -15.23
CA THR A 14 8.38 29.12 -15.00
C THR A 14 7.49 28.51 -13.91
N LYS A 15 6.69 29.36 -13.25
CA LYS A 15 5.67 28.92 -12.28
C LYS A 15 4.71 27.89 -12.89
N LYS A 16 4.34 28.06 -14.16
CA LYS A 16 3.46 27.13 -14.89
C LYS A 16 4.11 25.76 -15.09
N ASP A 17 5.44 25.70 -15.24
CA ASP A 17 6.18 24.43 -15.33
C ASP A 17 6.20 23.74 -13.97
N LYS A 18 6.52 24.48 -12.90
CA LYS A 18 6.51 23.97 -11.51
C LYS A 18 5.14 23.43 -11.09
N GLU A 19 4.06 24.09 -11.50
CA GLU A 19 2.68 23.65 -11.25
C GLU A 19 2.32 22.33 -11.96
N GLN A 20 3.01 21.95 -13.03
CA GLN A 20 2.77 20.68 -13.72
C GLN A 20 3.50 19.49 -13.06
N VAL A 21 4.49 19.77 -12.23
CA VAL A 21 5.28 18.74 -11.56
C VAL A 21 4.44 18.06 -10.48
N LYS A 22 4.32 16.74 -10.62
CA LYS A 22 3.63 15.89 -9.64
C LYS A 22 4.60 15.19 -8.69
N GLU A 23 5.83 15.00 -9.10
CA GLU A 23 6.80 14.21 -8.35
C GLU A 23 8.20 14.80 -8.48
N ILE A 24 8.94 14.79 -7.38
CA ILE A 24 10.39 15.04 -7.35
C ILE A 24 11.02 13.81 -6.74
N ILE A 25 11.81 13.09 -7.54
CA ILE A 25 12.46 11.84 -7.15
C ILE A 25 13.94 11.95 -7.45
N ILE A 26 14.74 11.83 -6.40
CA ILE A 26 16.19 11.80 -6.39
C ILE A 26 16.56 10.54 -5.63
N GLU A 27 16.77 9.47 -6.39
CA GLU A 27 17.12 8.16 -5.87
C GLU A 27 18.14 7.51 -6.79
N ASP A 28 18.95 6.61 -6.21
CA ASP A 28 19.94 5.87 -6.97
C ASP A 28 19.23 4.75 -7.71
N LYS A 29 19.37 4.73 -9.04
CA LYS A 29 18.78 3.68 -9.88
C LYS A 29 19.58 2.38 -9.82
N SER A 30 20.77 2.38 -9.20
CA SER A 30 21.65 1.22 -9.10
C SER A 30 21.06 0.04 -8.30
N TYR A 31 19.94 0.24 -7.59
CA TYR A 31 19.38 -0.78 -6.69
C TYR A 31 18.28 -1.67 -7.29
N TYR A 32 17.90 -1.50 -8.57
CA TYR A 32 16.75 -2.21 -9.16
C TYR A 32 17.01 -3.02 -10.44
N ASP A 33 18.25 -3.19 -10.88
CA ASP A 33 18.54 -4.03 -12.05
C ASP A 33 19.61 -5.08 -11.72
N THR A 34 19.16 -6.27 -11.29
CA THR A 34 20.05 -7.41 -11.02
C THR A 34 20.40 -8.22 -12.27
N ASP A 35 20.04 -7.79 -13.48
CA ASP A 35 20.26 -8.57 -14.71
C ASP A 35 20.99 -7.83 -15.86
N LEU A 36 21.65 -6.70 -15.60
CA LEU A 36 22.52 -6.05 -16.59
C LEU A 36 23.92 -5.78 -16.01
N GLU A 37 24.90 -6.60 -16.41
CA GLU A 37 26.35 -6.34 -16.26
C GLU A 37 26.82 -5.16 -17.15
N GLU A 38 26.15 -4.01 -17.06
CA GLU A 38 26.70 -2.74 -17.50
C GLU A 38 26.57 -1.75 -16.32
N THR A 39 27.68 -1.53 -15.63
CA THR A 39 27.81 -0.45 -14.65
C THR A 39 27.54 0.88 -15.36
N ILE A 40 26.33 1.41 -15.25
CA ILE A 40 26.06 2.83 -15.53
C ILE A 40 26.63 3.60 -14.33
N ASP A 41 27.93 3.80 -14.36
CA ASP A 41 28.79 4.38 -13.32
C ASP A 41 28.68 5.92 -13.23
N ASP A 42 27.53 6.48 -13.56
CA ASP A 42 27.28 7.92 -13.43
C ASP A 42 25.87 8.10 -12.86
N ASN A 43 25.75 8.05 -11.55
CA ASN A 43 24.57 8.57 -10.87
C ASN A 43 24.46 10.08 -11.23
N PRO A 44 23.38 10.51 -11.94
CA PRO A 44 23.29 11.87 -12.47
C PRO A 44 23.22 12.93 -11.37
N TRP A 45 23.00 12.51 -10.12
CA TRP A 45 22.88 13.36 -8.95
C TRP A 45 24.21 13.59 -8.22
N GLU A 46 25.24 12.75 -8.42
CA GLU A 46 26.50 12.78 -7.66
C GLU A 46 27.32 14.07 -7.84
N LYS A 47 26.96 14.89 -8.83
CA LYS A 47 27.59 16.19 -9.12
C LYS A 47 26.71 17.38 -8.68
N ILE A 48 25.59 17.11 -7.98
CA ILE A 48 24.61 18.11 -7.53
C ILE A 48 24.68 18.24 -6.02
N ASP A 49 24.90 19.47 -5.54
CA ASP A 49 24.90 19.78 -4.12
C ASP A 49 23.46 19.92 -3.57
N GLY A 50 23.16 19.37 -2.40
CA GLY A 50 21.81 19.47 -1.80
C GLY A 50 21.47 20.91 -1.41
N GLY A 51 22.22 21.49 -0.47
CA GLY A 51 22.11 22.90 -0.09
C GLY A 51 20.77 23.25 0.56
N GLU A 52 20.17 24.36 0.15
CA GLU A 52 18.80 24.75 0.54
C GLU A 52 17.83 24.48 -0.61
N LEU A 53 16.64 23.96 -0.30
CA LEU A 53 15.60 23.67 -1.28
C LEU A 53 14.27 24.29 -0.87
N ASP A 54 13.71 25.13 -1.74
CA ASP A 54 12.39 25.71 -1.63
C ASP A 54 11.46 25.14 -2.71
N LEU A 55 10.47 24.37 -2.24
CA LEU A 55 9.44 23.76 -3.07
C LEU A 55 8.11 24.51 -3.01
N SER A 56 8.05 25.71 -2.43
CA SER A 56 6.79 26.44 -2.20
C SER A 56 5.95 26.61 -3.47
N ASP A 57 6.58 26.87 -4.62
CA ASP A 57 5.91 27.05 -5.91
C ASP A 57 5.32 25.76 -6.53
N TYR A 58 5.71 24.58 -6.04
CA TYR A 58 5.32 23.29 -6.61
C TYR A 58 3.99 22.76 -6.02
N SER A 59 2.90 23.50 -6.25
CA SER A 59 1.60 23.28 -5.59
C SER A 59 0.93 21.93 -5.85
N ASN A 60 1.29 21.23 -6.93
CA ASN A 60 0.67 19.97 -7.35
C ASN A 60 1.49 18.71 -7.05
N LEU A 61 2.57 18.84 -6.27
CA LEU A 61 3.36 17.68 -5.84
C LEU A 61 2.51 16.70 -5.05
N LYS A 62 2.66 15.43 -5.42
CA LYS A 62 2.08 14.25 -4.78
C LYS A 62 3.12 13.41 -4.07
N LYS A 63 4.34 13.37 -4.61
CA LYS A 63 5.44 12.59 -4.05
C LYS A 63 6.74 13.38 -4.08
N ILE A 64 7.47 13.34 -2.97
CA ILE A 64 8.84 13.83 -2.88
C ILE A 64 9.68 12.69 -2.31
N ASN A 65 10.71 12.27 -3.04
CA ASN A 65 11.72 11.34 -2.55
C ASN A 65 13.09 11.96 -2.79
N ILE A 66 13.84 12.23 -1.73
CA ILE A 66 15.20 12.75 -1.79
C ILE A 66 16.10 11.86 -0.96
N ASN A 67 16.95 11.10 -1.65
CA ASN A 67 18.01 10.30 -1.05
C ASN A 67 19.35 11.04 -1.21
N GLU A 68 19.95 11.44 -0.08
CA GLU A 68 21.23 12.15 -0.10
C GLU A 68 22.39 11.31 -0.59
N LYS A 69 22.33 9.96 -0.53
CA LYS A 69 23.39 9.13 -1.14
C LYS A 69 23.59 9.43 -2.63
N CYS A 70 22.61 10.09 -3.25
CA CYS A 70 22.70 10.53 -4.62
C CYS A 70 23.31 11.93 -4.77
N LEU A 71 23.32 12.78 -3.74
CA LEU A 71 23.80 14.17 -3.81
C LEU A 71 25.28 14.25 -3.40
N ASN A 72 26.00 15.24 -3.94
CA ASN A 72 27.39 15.52 -3.57
C ASN A 72 27.52 16.11 -2.15
N SER A 73 26.46 16.75 -1.66
CA SER A 73 26.39 17.32 -0.31
C SER A 73 24.95 17.31 0.22
N PRO A 74 24.76 17.34 1.55
CA PRO A 74 23.44 17.25 2.19
C PRO A 74 22.49 18.38 1.81
N LEU A 75 21.20 18.09 1.90
CA LEU A 75 20.18 19.12 2.05
C LEU A 75 20.18 19.62 3.49
N THR A 76 20.51 20.88 3.66
CA THR A 76 20.58 21.56 4.97
C THR A 76 19.25 22.18 5.38
N LYS A 77 18.40 22.50 4.40
CA LYS A 77 17.10 23.16 4.62
C LYS A 77 16.08 22.75 3.55
N LEU A 78 14.86 22.46 3.98
CA LEU A 78 13.72 22.20 3.10
C LEU A 78 12.53 23.07 3.47
N GLU A 79 12.11 23.94 2.55
CA GLU A 79 10.86 24.67 2.66
C GLU A 79 9.83 24.02 1.74
N LEU A 80 8.88 23.28 2.32
CA LEU A 80 7.81 22.63 1.53
C LEU A 80 6.78 23.65 1.01
N GLY A 81 6.47 24.69 1.78
CA GLY A 81 5.30 25.54 1.55
C GLY A 81 3.98 24.76 1.58
N ALA A 82 2.89 25.34 1.06
CA ALA A 82 1.59 24.66 1.02
C ALA A 82 1.60 23.49 0.01
N LYS A 83 1.31 22.27 0.48
CA LYS A 83 1.32 21.05 -0.35
C LYS A 83 0.05 20.20 -0.16
N PRO A 84 -1.11 20.69 -0.61
CA PRO A 84 -2.40 20.03 -0.37
C PRO A 84 -2.55 18.70 -1.09
N LYS A 85 -1.69 18.35 -2.06
CA LYS A 85 -1.77 17.08 -2.82
C LYS A 85 -0.69 16.08 -2.43
N LEU A 86 0.23 16.45 -1.54
CA LEU A 86 1.36 15.61 -1.16
C LEU A 86 0.85 14.42 -0.34
N SER A 87 1.08 13.21 -0.84
CA SER A 87 0.69 11.96 -0.22
C SER A 87 1.87 11.17 0.34
N SER A 88 3.09 11.40 -0.16
CA SER A 88 4.29 10.71 0.29
C SER A 88 5.50 11.66 0.30
N LEU A 89 6.20 11.72 1.42
CA LEU A 89 7.43 12.47 1.62
C LEU A 89 8.50 11.54 2.19
N SER A 90 9.60 11.39 1.45
CA SER A 90 10.78 10.63 1.86
C SER A 90 12.01 11.52 1.78
N LEU A 91 12.68 11.67 2.92
CA LEU A 91 13.85 12.51 3.15
C LEU A 91 14.86 11.73 4.00
N SER A 92 15.82 11.07 3.34
CA SER A 92 16.97 10.45 4.02
C SER A 92 18.20 11.35 3.78
N VAL A 93 18.29 12.44 4.54
CA VAL A 93 19.17 13.58 4.20
C VAL A 93 20.09 14.07 5.32
N GLU A 94 20.25 13.26 6.38
CA GLU A 94 21.28 13.28 7.44
C GLU A 94 21.52 14.57 8.24
N GLN A 95 20.99 15.71 7.81
CA GLN A 95 21.36 17.04 8.30
C GLN A 95 20.17 17.98 8.48
N LEU A 96 18.95 17.61 8.06
CA LEU A 96 17.79 18.48 8.28
C LEU A 96 17.54 18.67 9.77
N THR A 97 17.46 19.94 10.19
CA THR A 97 17.24 20.33 11.60
C THR A 97 15.81 20.76 11.89
N ASP A 98 15.06 21.13 10.86
CA ASP A 98 13.66 21.54 10.92
C ASP A 98 12.90 21.00 9.71
N LEU A 99 11.64 20.65 9.91
CA LEU A 99 10.74 20.17 8.88
C LEU A 99 9.30 20.59 9.21
N LYS A 100 8.72 21.45 8.37
CA LYS A 100 7.40 22.03 8.58
C LYS A 100 6.39 21.58 7.54
N PHE A 101 5.20 21.22 7.99
CA PHE A 101 4.13 20.68 7.17
C PHE A 101 2.97 21.67 7.01
N ASN A 102 3.17 22.72 6.24
CA ASN A 102 2.11 23.69 5.98
C ASN A 102 1.08 23.09 4.99
N ASN A 103 -0.16 22.85 5.44
CA ASN A 103 -1.25 22.32 4.61
C ASN A 103 -0.94 20.99 3.89
N CYS A 104 -0.24 20.06 4.54
CA CYS A 104 0.05 18.72 4.02
C CYS A 104 -0.97 17.66 4.49
N SER A 105 -2.25 18.01 4.65
CA SER A 105 -3.25 17.14 5.29
C SER A 105 -3.51 15.82 4.56
N ASN A 106 -3.12 15.69 3.30
CA ASN A 106 -3.24 14.45 2.51
C ASN A 106 -2.01 13.54 2.60
N LEU A 107 -1.00 13.90 3.41
CA LEU A 107 0.21 13.11 3.59
C LEU A 107 -0.15 11.79 4.30
N LYS A 108 0.17 10.68 3.64
CA LYS A 108 -0.05 9.30 4.13
C LYS A 108 1.24 8.67 4.62
N GLU A 109 2.36 9.00 3.97
CA GLU A 109 3.65 8.41 4.30
C GLU A 109 4.70 9.50 4.53
N LEU A 110 5.33 9.46 5.70
CA LEU A 110 6.42 10.36 6.07
C LEU A 110 7.63 9.54 6.50
N TYR A 111 8.69 9.59 5.71
CA TYR A 111 10.00 9.03 6.04
C TYR A 111 11.01 10.17 6.14
N CYS A 112 11.45 10.48 7.36
CA CYS A 112 12.43 11.52 7.67
C CYS A 112 13.54 11.01 8.58
N SER A 113 13.79 9.71 8.53
CA SER A 113 14.80 9.02 9.33
C SER A 113 16.22 9.40 8.91
N GLY A 114 17.13 9.38 9.88
CA GLY A 114 18.53 9.79 9.67
C GLY A 114 18.59 11.26 9.33
N ASN A 115 18.17 12.13 10.23
CA ASN A 115 18.31 13.58 10.13
C ASN A 115 18.73 14.13 11.52
N ARG A 116 18.66 15.44 11.73
CA ARG A 116 18.99 16.11 13.00
C ARG A 116 17.78 16.87 13.55
N LEU A 117 16.58 16.34 13.31
CA LEU A 117 15.34 16.97 13.75
C LEU A 117 15.29 16.92 15.29
N THR A 118 15.10 18.07 15.90
CA THR A 118 14.93 18.20 17.36
C THR A 118 13.45 18.25 17.76
N ASN A 119 12.59 18.64 16.83
CA ASN A 119 11.14 18.68 16.95
C ASN A 119 10.51 18.19 15.64
N LEU A 120 9.35 17.55 15.75
CA LEU A 120 8.55 17.12 14.61
C LEU A 120 7.06 17.35 14.93
N ASP A 121 6.52 18.46 14.45
CA ASP A 121 5.10 18.77 14.62
C ASP A 121 4.28 18.10 13.51
N LEU A 122 3.51 17.09 13.90
CA LEU A 122 2.66 16.30 13.01
C LEU A 122 1.19 16.75 13.07
N THR A 123 0.92 17.89 13.72
CA THR A 123 -0.43 18.46 13.82
C THR A 123 -1.00 18.72 12.42
N GLY A 124 -2.22 18.25 12.18
CA GLY A 124 -2.91 18.42 10.90
C GLY A 124 -2.60 17.34 9.84
N LEU A 125 -1.66 16.43 10.10
CA LEU A 125 -1.38 15.26 9.25
C LEU A 125 -2.35 14.10 9.55
N ILE A 126 -3.66 14.38 9.57
CA ILE A 126 -4.69 13.45 10.05
C ILE A 126 -4.83 12.16 9.21
N ASN A 127 -4.33 12.17 7.98
CA ASN A 127 -4.36 11.02 7.06
C ASN A 127 -3.05 10.22 7.07
N LEU A 128 -2.14 10.48 8.01
CA LEU A 128 -0.87 9.78 8.09
C LEU A 128 -1.10 8.30 8.42
N GLU A 129 -0.56 7.42 7.59
CA GLU A 129 -0.63 5.96 7.71
C GLU A 129 0.71 5.36 8.17
N LYS A 130 1.83 5.97 7.76
CA LYS A 130 3.18 5.50 8.12
C LYS A 130 4.08 6.68 8.49
N LEU A 131 4.75 6.55 9.63
CA LEU A 131 5.77 7.48 10.12
C LEU A 131 7.08 6.74 10.37
N SER A 132 8.16 7.23 9.77
CA SER A 132 9.53 6.87 10.14
C SER A 132 10.33 8.15 10.40
N CYS A 133 10.76 8.33 11.63
CA CYS A 133 11.57 9.45 12.11
C CYS A 133 12.75 8.96 12.97
N ALA A 134 13.17 7.71 12.77
CA ALA A 134 14.26 7.08 13.49
C ALA A 134 15.61 7.77 13.22
N ASN A 135 16.58 7.66 14.13
CA ASN A 135 17.89 8.31 14.02
C ASN A 135 17.75 9.84 13.83
N ASN A 136 17.12 10.50 14.80
CA ASN A 136 17.02 11.95 14.90
C ASN A 136 17.40 12.38 16.33
N GLN A 137 17.10 13.63 16.71
CA GLN A 137 17.37 14.18 18.05
C GLN A 137 16.05 14.61 18.72
N LEU A 138 14.95 13.91 18.42
CA LEU A 138 13.63 14.26 18.95
C LEU A 138 13.59 14.01 20.46
N ASN A 139 13.16 15.02 21.23
CA ASN A 139 12.97 14.90 22.67
C ASN A 139 11.57 14.43 23.06
N ASN A 140 10.58 14.68 22.20
CA ASN A 140 9.19 14.29 22.37
C ASN A 140 8.59 13.93 21.01
N LEU A 141 7.62 13.02 21.01
CA LEU A 141 6.82 12.70 19.84
C LEU A 141 5.36 12.52 20.24
N HIS A 142 4.50 13.42 19.76
CA HIS A 142 3.08 13.42 20.08
C HIS A 142 2.26 13.02 18.85
N LEU A 143 1.59 11.87 18.95
CA LEU A 143 0.75 11.27 17.93
C LEU A 143 -0.69 11.21 18.46
N ASN A 144 -1.28 12.39 18.67
CA ASN A 144 -2.67 12.50 19.10
C ASN A 144 -3.58 12.64 17.86
N ASN A 145 -4.66 11.87 17.79
CA ASN A 145 -5.66 11.93 16.72
C ASN A 145 -5.10 11.57 15.33
N HIS A 146 -4.37 10.47 15.21
CA HIS A 146 -3.96 9.91 13.92
C HIS A 146 -4.70 8.59 13.66
N PRO A 147 -6.01 8.64 13.34
CA PRO A 147 -6.86 7.45 13.29
C PRO A 147 -6.46 6.46 12.19
N HIS A 148 -5.71 6.90 11.19
CA HIS A 148 -5.26 6.08 10.07
C HIS A 148 -3.83 5.55 10.24
N LEU A 149 -3.13 5.93 11.31
CA LEU A 149 -1.73 5.57 11.51
C LEU A 149 -1.62 4.08 11.83
N LYS A 150 -0.77 3.39 11.05
CA LYS A 150 -0.53 1.95 11.17
C LYS A 150 0.87 1.65 11.68
N HIS A 151 1.88 2.38 11.21
CA HIS A 151 3.27 2.11 11.56
C HIS A 151 3.96 3.37 12.08
N VAL A 152 4.65 3.24 13.21
CA VAL A 152 5.51 4.28 13.78
C VAL A 152 6.89 3.69 14.05
N LYS A 153 7.91 4.29 13.43
CA LYS A 153 9.32 4.02 13.72
C LYS A 153 9.98 5.31 14.20
N CYS A 154 10.42 5.33 15.44
CA CYS A 154 11.04 6.49 16.10
C CYS A 154 12.27 6.11 16.93
N ASP A 155 12.88 4.96 16.61
CA ASP A 155 14.06 4.41 17.26
C ASP A 155 15.25 5.35 17.18
N LYS A 156 16.17 5.25 18.15
CA LYS A 156 17.43 6.01 18.18
C LYS A 156 17.17 7.52 18.12
N ASN A 157 16.38 8.00 19.08
CA ASN A 157 16.16 9.42 19.34
C ASN A 157 16.50 9.71 20.82
N GLU A 158 16.09 10.87 21.33
CA GLU A 158 16.19 11.23 22.75
C GLU A 158 14.81 11.37 23.39
N ILE A 159 13.83 10.59 22.93
CA ILE A 159 12.43 10.76 23.30
C ILE A 159 12.25 10.43 24.79
N THR A 160 11.71 11.39 25.53
CA THR A 160 11.32 11.25 26.94
C THR A 160 9.80 11.18 27.12
N SER A 161 9.03 11.62 26.11
CA SER A 161 7.57 11.50 26.08
C SER A 161 7.10 11.06 24.69
N LEU A 162 6.56 9.84 24.62
CA LEU A 162 5.88 9.30 23.44
C LEU A 162 4.40 9.18 23.76
N ILE A 163 3.59 10.04 23.13
CA ILE A 163 2.14 10.07 23.36
C ILE A 163 1.43 9.49 22.13
N ILE A 164 0.66 8.42 22.33
CA ILE A 164 -0.05 7.68 21.26
C ILE A 164 -1.53 7.53 21.65
N ASN A 165 -2.25 8.65 21.69
CA ASN A 165 -3.68 8.63 21.98
C ASN A 165 -4.49 8.66 20.68
N ASP A 166 -5.60 7.92 20.65
CA ASP A 166 -6.52 7.87 19.50
C ASP A 166 -5.87 7.39 18.19
N CYS A 167 -5.02 6.36 18.29
CA CYS A 167 -4.41 5.64 17.17
C CYS A 167 -4.94 4.18 17.08
N PRO A 168 -6.26 3.97 16.86
CA PRO A 168 -6.89 2.65 16.97
C PRO A 168 -6.39 1.62 15.95
N ASN A 169 -5.86 2.08 14.80
CA ASN A 169 -5.36 1.22 13.72
C ASN A 169 -3.84 0.99 13.78
N LEU A 170 -3.17 1.37 14.87
CA LEU A 170 -1.73 1.22 14.99
C LEU A 170 -1.34 -0.25 15.17
N GLU A 171 -0.54 -0.77 14.24
CA GLU A 171 -0.14 -2.18 14.15
C GLU A 171 1.31 -2.38 14.61
N ILE A 172 2.20 -1.40 14.38
CA ILE A 172 3.65 -1.51 14.65
C ILE A 172 4.15 -0.25 15.34
N ILE A 173 4.82 -0.43 16.48
CA ILE A 173 5.56 0.62 17.20
C ILE A 173 7.00 0.15 17.39
N GLU A 174 7.94 0.87 16.77
CA GLU A 174 9.38 0.75 17.01
C GLU A 174 9.85 2.07 17.65
N CYS A 175 10.28 2.01 18.91
CA CYS A 175 10.75 3.15 19.71
C CYS A 175 11.98 2.81 20.56
N GLU A 176 12.77 1.84 20.09
CA GLU A 176 13.97 1.37 20.77
C GLU A 176 15.05 2.46 20.87
N HIS A 177 15.94 2.35 21.85
CA HIS A 177 17.04 3.30 22.05
C HIS A 177 16.55 4.75 22.21
N ASN A 178 15.68 4.97 23.19
CA ASN A 178 15.19 6.28 23.60
C ASN A 178 15.36 6.44 25.12
N ARG A 179 14.67 7.41 25.73
CA ARG A 179 14.69 7.66 27.18
C ARG A 179 13.26 7.68 27.75
N ILE A 180 12.38 6.82 27.23
CA ILE A 180 10.95 6.80 27.58
C ILE A 180 10.78 6.15 28.96
N PRO A 181 10.24 6.85 29.97
CA PRO A 181 10.00 6.29 31.30
C PRO A 181 8.64 5.58 31.41
N GLU A 182 7.66 5.99 30.61
CA GLU A 182 6.29 5.46 30.61
C GLU A 182 5.76 5.41 29.19
N LEU A 183 5.07 4.31 28.86
CA LEU A 183 4.43 4.12 27.55
C LEU A 183 3.03 3.52 27.75
N ASN A 184 2.01 4.19 27.20
CA ASN A 184 0.65 3.69 27.21
C ASN A 184 0.23 3.24 25.81
N VAL A 185 -0.10 1.95 25.67
CA VAL A 185 -0.57 1.33 24.42
C VAL A 185 -2.04 0.89 24.47
N SER A 186 -2.80 1.30 25.50
CA SER A 186 -4.21 0.88 25.69
C SER A 186 -5.13 1.26 24.54
N SER A 187 -4.75 2.31 23.79
CA SER A 187 -5.50 2.88 22.65
C SER A 187 -5.13 2.23 21.31
N CYS A 188 -4.30 1.18 21.32
CA CYS A 188 -3.80 0.50 20.11
C CYS A 188 -4.26 -0.99 20.08
N PRO A 189 -5.57 -1.28 19.92
CA PRO A 189 -6.09 -2.65 19.96
C PRO A 189 -5.60 -3.53 18.80
N GLU A 190 -5.19 -2.91 17.69
CA GLU A 190 -4.66 -3.59 16.49
C GLU A 190 -3.14 -3.84 16.54
N LEU A 191 -2.48 -3.53 17.66
CA LEU A 191 -1.03 -3.65 17.81
C LEU A 191 -0.56 -5.11 17.70
N LYS A 192 0.34 -5.35 16.75
CA LYS A 192 0.97 -6.66 16.47
C LYS A 192 2.43 -6.70 16.89
N GLU A 193 3.14 -5.58 16.78
CA GLU A 193 4.55 -5.49 17.12
C GLU A 193 4.83 -4.25 18.00
N LEU A 194 5.45 -4.49 19.15
CA LEU A 194 5.96 -3.45 20.04
C LEU A 194 7.43 -3.71 20.35
N CYS A 195 8.29 -2.85 19.82
CA CYS A 195 9.72 -2.81 20.10
C CYS A 195 10.03 -1.52 20.87
N CYS A 196 10.29 -1.67 22.18
CA CYS A 196 10.59 -0.56 23.09
C CYS A 196 11.79 -0.86 23.99
N GLY A 197 12.67 -1.76 23.54
CA GLY A 197 13.92 -2.06 24.22
C GLY A 197 14.85 -0.83 24.33
N ASN A 198 15.80 -0.88 25.27
CA ASN A 198 16.75 0.21 25.52
C ASN A 198 16.04 1.55 25.84
N ASN A 199 15.17 1.52 26.85
CA ASN A 199 14.44 2.68 27.36
C ASN A 199 14.54 2.74 28.91
N LEU A 200 13.68 3.53 29.55
CA LEU A 200 13.63 3.71 31.01
C LEU A 200 12.33 3.17 31.62
N LEU A 201 11.63 2.27 30.93
CA LEU A 201 10.31 1.77 31.35
C LEU A 201 10.43 0.96 32.65
N THR A 202 9.58 1.29 33.62
CA THR A 202 9.44 0.53 34.87
C THR A 202 8.20 -0.36 34.90
N ASP A 203 7.20 0.00 34.10
CA ASP A 203 5.94 -0.72 33.98
C ASP A 203 5.38 -0.60 32.55
N LEU A 204 4.53 -1.57 32.17
CA LEU A 204 3.83 -1.61 30.89
C LEU A 204 2.62 -2.53 31.02
N GLU A 205 1.45 -2.06 30.61
CA GLU A 205 0.19 -2.79 30.67
C GLU A 205 -0.39 -3.05 29.28
N PHE A 206 -1.07 -4.18 29.11
CA PHE A 206 -1.60 -4.64 27.82
C PHE A 206 -3.09 -4.94 27.86
N THR A 207 -3.93 -3.98 28.22
CA THR A 207 -5.37 -4.21 28.43
C THR A 207 -6.12 -4.63 27.17
N ASN A 208 -5.77 -4.07 26.01
CA ASN A 208 -6.51 -4.27 24.74
C ASN A 208 -5.65 -4.85 23.61
N ASN A 209 -4.38 -5.18 23.86
CA ASN A 209 -3.40 -5.53 22.83
C ASN A 209 -3.35 -7.04 22.55
N LEU A 210 -4.52 -7.69 22.47
CA LEU A 210 -4.62 -9.15 22.33
C LEU A 210 -4.04 -9.70 21.02
N LYS A 211 -3.82 -8.83 20.02
CA LYS A 211 -3.24 -9.15 18.71
C LYS A 211 -1.71 -9.11 18.69
N LEU A 212 -1.06 -8.83 19.82
CA LEU A 212 0.40 -8.72 19.89
C LEU A 212 1.07 -10.06 19.57
N GLU A 213 1.94 -10.05 18.58
CA GLU A 213 2.72 -11.20 18.10
C GLU A 213 4.20 -11.07 18.46
N LYS A 214 4.71 -9.83 18.56
CA LYS A 214 6.10 -9.56 18.93
C LYS A 214 6.18 -8.50 20.02
N LEU A 215 6.90 -8.82 21.09
CA LEU A 215 7.17 -7.90 22.19
C LEU A 215 8.66 -7.89 22.52
N GLU A 216 9.28 -6.72 22.38
CA GLU A 216 10.67 -6.46 22.75
C GLU A 216 10.72 -5.33 23.79
N ILE A 217 11.08 -5.69 25.03
CA ILE A 217 11.21 -4.78 26.18
C ILE A 217 12.57 -4.89 26.86
N SER A 218 13.56 -5.52 26.22
CA SER A 218 14.89 -5.75 26.78
C SER A 218 15.58 -4.44 27.14
N ASN A 219 16.46 -4.46 28.15
CA ASN A 219 17.23 -3.29 28.58
C ASN A 219 16.33 -2.11 29.03
N ASN A 220 15.40 -2.39 29.93
CA ASN A 220 14.55 -1.39 30.58
C ASN A 220 14.83 -1.36 32.10
N LYS A 221 13.90 -0.83 32.89
CA LYS A 221 14.02 -0.64 34.34
C LYS A 221 12.92 -1.36 35.12
N PHE A 222 12.38 -2.46 34.56
CA PHE A 222 11.45 -3.32 35.30
C PHE A 222 12.17 -3.94 36.50
N THR A 223 11.52 -3.94 37.67
CA THR A 223 12.07 -4.49 38.91
C THR A 223 11.04 -5.34 39.62
N GLU A 224 11.43 -6.53 40.05
CA GLU A 224 10.61 -7.46 40.84
C GLU A 224 9.23 -7.78 40.24
N ARG A 225 9.11 -7.76 38.90
CA ARG A 225 7.86 -8.02 38.19
C ARG A 225 7.83 -9.44 37.64
N ASP A 226 6.80 -10.22 37.96
CA ASP A 226 6.61 -11.55 37.35
C ASP A 226 5.95 -11.46 35.96
N LEU A 227 5.88 -12.58 35.24
CA LEU A 227 5.35 -12.61 33.86
C LEU A 227 3.81 -12.65 33.77
N ASN A 228 3.08 -12.48 34.87
CA ASN A 228 1.62 -12.63 34.86
C ASN A 228 0.93 -11.60 33.95
N PHE A 229 1.50 -10.40 33.82
CA PHE A 229 0.99 -9.33 32.94
C PHE A 229 1.04 -9.66 31.44
N LEU A 230 1.70 -10.76 31.06
CA LEU A 230 1.75 -11.26 29.68
C LEU A 230 0.85 -12.47 29.46
N SER A 231 0.25 -13.05 30.52
CA SER A 231 -0.42 -14.36 30.46
C SER A 231 -1.63 -14.42 29.50
N HIS A 232 -2.24 -13.26 29.22
CA HIS A 232 -3.34 -13.10 28.26
C HIS A 232 -2.90 -12.79 26.83
N LEU A 233 -1.60 -12.54 26.59
CA LEU A 233 -1.03 -12.25 25.26
C LEU A 233 -0.71 -13.53 24.49
N VAL A 234 -1.76 -14.30 24.24
CA VAL A 234 -1.65 -15.68 23.81
C VAL A 234 -1.22 -15.87 22.34
N ASN A 235 -1.17 -14.79 21.57
CA ASN A 235 -0.73 -14.76 20.17
C ASN A 235 0.76 -14.38 20.02
N LEU A 236 1.50 -14.21 21.12
CA LEU A 236 2.94 -13.93 21.08
C LEU A 236 3.70 -15.08 20.42
N LYS A 237 4.56 -14.69 19.48
CA LYS A 237 5.49 -15.53 18.71
C LYS A 237 6.94 -15.22 19.08
N GLU A 238 7.22 -13.95 19.38
CA GLU A 238 8.55 -13.48 19.77
C GLU A 238 8.47 -12.65 21.05
N LEU A 239 9.27 -13.02 22.04
CA LEU A 239 9.30 -12.36 23.34
C LEU A 239 10.75 -12.12 23.79
N TYR A 240 11.10 -10.85 23.92
CA TYR A 240 12.43 -10.42 24.33
C TYR A 240 12.34 -9.58 25.60
N LEU A 241 12.92 -10.09 26.68
CA LEU A 241 12.82 -9.60 28.05
C LEU A 241 14.18 -9.29 28.68
N SER A 242 15.26 -9.44 27.91
CA SER A 242 16.61 -9.54 28.46
C SER A 242 17.03 -8.28 29.20
N ASN A 243 17.95 -8.39 30.17
CA ASN A 243 18.46 -7.24 30.95
C ASN A 243 17.33 -6.44 31.63
N ASN A 244 16.51 -7.13 32.43
CA ASN A 244 15.45 -6.55 33.25
C ASN A 244 15.33 -7.32 34.56
N GLY A 245 14.84 -6.67 35.62
CA GLY A 245 14.52 -7.30 36.90
C GLY A 245 13.20 -8.10 36.88
N ILE A 246 12.96 -8.86 35.81
CA ILE A 246 11.80 -9.77 35.70
C ILE A 246 12.08 -11.02 36.54
N VAL A 247 11.16 -11.39 37.42
CA VAL A 247 11.35 -12.45 38.43
C VAL A 247 10.37 -13.61 38.23
N GLY A 248 10.65 -14.73 38.91
CA GLY A 248 9.69 -15.80 39.12
C GLY A 248 9.76 -16.88 38.06
N SER A 249 8.60 -17.29 37.52
CA SER A 249 8.48 -18.53 36.74
C SER A 249 7.95 -18.30 35.33
N LEU A 250 8.43 -19.12 34.39
CA LEU A 250 7.96 -19.20 33.01
C LEU A 250 6.53 -19.78 32.88
N LYS A 251 5.89 -20.20 33.98
CA LYS A 251 4.53 -20.78 33.98
C LYS A 251 3.47 -19.94 33.27
N TYR A 252 3.63 -18.61 33.27
CA TYR A 252 2.67 -17.68 32.67
C TYR A 252 2.71 -17.70 31.13
N LEU A 253 3.77 -18.26 30.54
CA LEU A 253 3.93 -18.39 29.09
C LEU A 253 3.27 -19.67 28.54
N GLN A 254 2.71 -20.52 29.40
CA GLN A 254 2.18 -21.85 29.00
C GLN A 254 1.13 -21.78 27.89
N ASN A 255 0.39 -20.68 27.80
CA ASN A 255 -0.73 -20.48 26.91
C ASN A 255 -0.32 -19.91 25.52
N MET A 256 0.94 -19.53 25.35
CA MET A 256 1.48 -18.90 24.14
C MET A 256 1.92 -19.98 23.15
N VAL A 257 0.99 -20.78 22.67
CA VAL A 257 1.30 -21.99 21.87
C VAL A 257 2.08 -21.72 20.57
N GLU A 258 2.10 -20.48 20.09
CA GLU A 258 2.84 -20.05 18.90
C GLU A 258 4.22 -19.42 19.23
N LEU A 259 4.59 -19.33 20.51
CA LEU A 259 5.86 -18.74 20.95
C LEU A 259 7.04 -19.54 20.40
N GLY A 260 7.77 -18.94 19.45
CA GLY A 260 8.94 -19.53 18.81
C GLY A 260 10.26 -19.01 19.37
N VAL A 261 10.30 -17.73 19.71
CA VAL A 261 11.51 -17.01 20.11
C VAL A 261 11.37 -16.45 21.52
N LEU A 262 12.28 -16.81 22.42
CA LEU A 262 12.29 -16.35 23.81
C LEU A 262 13.70 -15.93 24.25
N PHE A 263 13.87 -14.65 24.60
CA PHE A 263 15.10 -14.09 25.14
C PHE A 263 14.85 -13.59 26.56
N VAL A 264 15.43 -14.26 27.55
CA VAL A 264 15.32 -13.97 28.99
C VAL A 264 16.69 -13.85 29.65
N ASN A 265 17.71 -13.47 28.87
CA ASN A 265 19.06 -13.27 29.39
C ASN A 265 19.04 -12.21 30.49
N ASP A 266 19.88 -12.38 31.51
CA ASP A 266 20.06 -11.37 32.56
C ASP A 266 18.73 -10.95 33.21
N THR A 267 17.93 -11.95 33.55
CA THR A 267 16.70 -11.83 34.34
C THR A 267 16.80 -12.65 35.64
N ASP A 268 15.82 -12.49 36.53
CA ASP A 268 15.70 -13.23 37.78
C ASP A 268 14.60 -14.32 37.73
N ILE A 269 14.32 -14.81 36.52
CA ILE A 269 13.46 -15.98 36.31
C ILE A 269 14.24 -17.23 36.72
N ASP A 270 13.65 -18.07 37.58
CA ASP A 270 14.35 -19.17 38.25
C ASP A 270 13.74 -20.57 37.99
N SER A 271 12.57 -20.64 37.35
CA SER A 271 11.83 -21.88 37.21
C SER A 271 10.83 -21.91 36.04
N GLY A 272 10.29 -23.09 35.73
CA GLY A 272 9.13 -23.26 34.85
C GLY A 272 9.42 -23.69 33.42
N LEU A 273 10.56 -24.33 33.15
CA LEU A 273 10.91 -24.87 31.83
C LEU A 273 9.85 -25.84 31.28
N GLU A 274 9.16 -26.58 32.14
CA GLU A 274 8.07 -27.50 31.77
C GLU A 274 6.84 -26.82 31.18
N TYR A 275 6.68 -25.51 31.43
CA TYR A 275 5.56 -24.72 30.92
C TYR A 275 5.83 -24.10 29.55
N LEU A 276 7.09 -24.04 29.11
CA LEU A 276 7.38 -23.53 27.77
C LEU A 276 6.70 -24.40 26.71
N PRO A 277 6.11 -23.82 25.67
CA PRO A 277 5.46 -24.59 24.62
C PRO A 277 6.49 -25.34 23.75
N GLU A 278 6.04 -26.34 22.99
CA GLU A 278 6.90 -27.11 22.06
C GLU A 278 7.34 -26.30 20.84
N SER A 279 6.69 -25.17 20.57
CA SER A 279 6.98 -24.28 19.46
C SER A 279 8.28 -23.49 19.62
N VAL A 280 8.83 -23.40 20.84
CA VAL A 280 10.07 -22.66 21.11
C VAL A 280 11.23 -23.31 20.37
N TYR A 281 11.69 -22.67 19.30
CA TYR A 281 12.85 -23.09 18.52
C TYR A 281 14.08 -22.21 18.78
N GLU A 282 13.88 -21.06 19.41
CA GLU A 282 14.95 -20.13 19.79
C GLU A 282 14.80 -19.70 21.26
N LEU A 283 15.80 -20.04 22.08
CA LEU A 283 15.83 -19.76 23.52
C LEU A 283 17.20 -19.23 23.93
N TYR A 284 17.21 -18.09 24.62
CA TYR A 284 18.39 -17.55 25.30
C TYR A 284 18.04 -17.23 26.75
N CYS A 285 18.71 -17.89 27.69
CA CYS A 285 18.54 -17.73 29.14
C CYS A 285 19.89 -17.69 29.86
N GLU A 286 20.79 -16.81 29.39
CA GLU A 286 22.14 -16.65 29.92
C GLU A 286 22.26 -15.50 30.91
N ALA A 287 23.19 -15.63 31.85
CA ALA A 287 23.68 -14.49 32.58
C ALA A 287 25.00 -14.06 31.93
N THR A 288 24.98 -12.93 31.24
CA THR A 288 26.15 -12.37 30.56
C THR A 288 27.13 -11.75 31.55
N ASN A 289 26.66 -11.36 32.75
CA ASN A 289 27.49 -10.90 33.84
C ASN A 289 27.65 -11.99 34.94
N GLU A 290 28.82 -12.64 34.98
CA GLU A 290 29.10 -13.70 35.97
C GLU A 290 29.13 -13.18 37.42
N GLU A 291 29.35 -11.89 37.64
CA GLU A 291 29.44 -11.25 38.96
C GLU A 291 28.09 -10.88 39.61
N GLU A 292 26.99 -10.83 38.84
CA GLU A 292 25.65 -10.51 39.37
C GLU A 292 24.88 -11.74 39.86
N ASP A 293 24.06 -11.61 40.90
CA ASP A 293 23.22 -12.69 41.49
C ASP A 293 22.00 -13.08 40.61
N ALA A 294 22.09 -12.91 39.28
CA ALA A 294 21.00 -13.19 38.35
C ALA A 294 20.51 -14.64 38.47
N LYS A 295 19.23 -14.82 38.82
CA LYS A 295 18.68 -16.17 39.09
C LYS A 295 18.51 -17.04 37.85
N ILE A 296 18.51 -16.45 36.65
CA ILE A 296 18.47 -17.21 35.39
C ILE A 296 19.61 -18.22 35.25
N LYS A 297 20.72 -18.03 35.98
CA LYS A 297 21.82 -18.99 36.10
C LYS A 297 21.35 -20.38 36.51
N VAL A 298 20.31 -20.50 37.32
CA VAL A 298 19.75 -21.80 37.76
C VAL A 298 19.19 -22.57 36.57
N ILE A 299 18.32 -21.93 35.77
CA ILE A 299 17.77 -22.51 34.55
C ILE A 299 18.88 -22.87 33.57
N ASN A 300 19.84 -21.98 33.36
CA ASN A 300 20.96 -22.20 32.45
C ASN A 300 21.80 -23.42 32.87
N GLN A 301 22.16 -23.52 34.15
CA GLN A 301 22.89 -24.66 34.71
C GLN A 301 22.11 -25.98 34.54
N GLU A 302 20.80 -25.94 34.73
CA GLU A 302 19.94 -27.09 34.52
C GLU A 302 19.98 -27.58 33.06
N LEU A 303 19.89 -26.66 32.09
CA LEU A 303 19.94 -26.96 30.66
C LEU A 303 21.31 -27.44 30.18
N ARG A 304 22.41 -26.92 30.75
CA ARG A 304 23.79 -27.35 30.40
C ARG A 304 24.05 -28.84 30.64
N ASN A 305 23.26 -29.51 31.48
CA ASN A 305 23.36 -30.95 31.69
C ASN A 305 22.92 -31.80 30.47
N TYR A 306 22.37 -31.16 29.43
CA TYR A 306 21.74 -31.83 28.28
C TYR A 306 22.50 -31.69 26.96
N GLY A 307 23.67 -31.04 26.97
CA GLY A 307 24.50 -30.91 25.77
C GLY A 307 25.55 -29.83 25.91
N TRP A 308 26.47 -29.79 24.95
CA TRP A 308 27.42 -28.70 24.84
C TRP A 308 26.77 -27.53 24.12
N TRP A 309 26.99 -26.35 24.67
CA TRP A 309 26.52 -25.10 24.10
C TRP A 309 27.71 -24.36 23.49
N ASN A 310 27.58 -23.97 22.23
CA ASN A 310 28.43 -22.97 21.56
C ASN A 310 27.53 -21.78 21.22
N TRP A 311 28.03 -20.55 21.43
CA TRP A 311 27.35 -19.26 21.20
C TRP A 311 26.16 -19.35 20.22
N GLY A 312 24.94 -19.48 20.74
CA GLY A 312 23.73 -19.73 19.95
C GLY A 312 22.51 -20.16 20.78
N SER A 313 21.40 -20.52 20.13
CA SER A 313 20.14 -20.91 20.80
C SER A 313 20.27 -22.18 21.66
N GLN A 314 19.66 -22.15 22.85
CA GLN A 314 19.58 -23.25 23.81
C GLN A 314 18.34 -24.13 23.62
N ALA A 315 17.53 -23.91 22.58
CA ALA A 315 16.29 -24.66 22.35
C ALA A 315 16.51 -26.18 22.20
N HIS A 316 17.65 -26.59 21.64
CA HIS A 316 18.01 -28.01 21.54
C HIS A 316 18.26 -28.66 22.93
N LEU A 317 18.79 -27.90 23.88
CA LEU A 317 18.97 -28.35 25.28
C LEU A 317 17.62 -28.46 25.98
N LEU A 318 16.72 -27.48 25.76
CA LEU A 318 15.35 -27.53 26.27
C LEU A 318 14.63 -28.81 25.81
N LYS A 319 14.78 -29.18 24.54
CA LYS A 319 14.20 -30.42 24.01
C LYS A 319 14.72 -31.65 24.76
N GLY A 320 16.04 -31.78 24.94
CA GLY A 320 16.63 -32.88 25.70
C GLY A 320 16.20 -32.89 27.17
N TRP A 321 16.04 -31.71 27.77
CA TRP A 321 15.53 -31.54 29.13
C TRP A 321 14.09 -32.06 29.26
N LYS A 322 13.21 -31.68 28.33
CA LYS A 322 11.81 -32.10 28.31
C LYS A 322 11.64 -33.61 28.12
N GLU A 323 12.48 -34.23 27.29
CA GLU A 323 12.49 -35.69 27.08
C GLU A 323 12.76 -36.46 28.39
N LYS A 324 13.69 -35.98 29.23
CA LYS A 324 13.95 -36.60 30.54
C LYS A 324 12.93 -36.25 31.62
N HIS A 325 12.22 -35.13 31.50
CA HIS A 325 11.23 -34.66 32.47
C HIS A 325 9.77 -34.86 32.03
N HIS A 326 9.51 -35.88 31.21
CA HIS A 326 8.19 -36.16 30.64
C HIS A 326 7.07 -36.29 31.69
N GLU A 327 7.35 -36.75 32.91
CA GLU A 327 6.37 -36.82 34.01
C GLU A 327 5.82 -35.43 34.41
N LYS A 328 6.65 -34.39 34.31
CA LYS A 328 6.24 -32.99 34.53
C LYS A 328 5.61 -32.37 33.29
N VAL A 329 6.17 -32.67 32.11
CA VAL A 329 5.81 -32.02 30.84
C VAL A 329 4.50 -32.55 30.26
N ASN A 330 4.25 -33.86 30.32
CA ASN A 330 3.09 -34.48 29.66
C ASN A 330 1.73 -33.93 30.16
N PRO A 331 1.49 -33.76 31.48
CA PRO A 331 0.25 -33.14 31.96
C PRO A 331 0.04 -31.72 31.42
N ILE A 332 1.11 -30.92 31.36
CA ILE A 332 1.06 -29.54 30.85
C ILE A 332 0.76 -29.53 29.35
N LYS A 333 1.39 -30.42 28.59
CA LYS A 333 1.12 -30.57 27.15
C LYS A 333 -0.35 -30.87 26.86
N VAL A 334 -1.00 -31.71 27.67
CA VAL A 334 -2.43 -31.99 27.56
C VAL A 334 -3.26 -30.74 27.82
N ILE A 335 -2.91 -29.97 28.86
CA ILE A 335 -3.60 -28.70 29.19
C ILE A 335 -3.47 -27.71 28.03
N GLN A 336 -2.26 -27.52 27.49
CA GLN A 336 -1.99 -26.62 26.37
C GLN A 336 -2.79 -27.01 25.11
N GLN A 337 -2.86 -28.32 24.80
CA GLN A 337 -3.66 -28.81 23.68
C GLN A 337 -5.16 -28.60 23.89
N ALA A 338 -5.69 -28.84 25.10
CA ALA A 338 -7.09 -28.61 25.41
C ALA A 338 -7.47 -27.12 25.25
N GLN A 339 -6.63 -26.21 25.74
CA GLN A 339 -6.83 -24.77 25.58
C GLN A 339 -6.74 -24.31 24.12
N LEU A 340 -5.84 -24.91 23.33
CA LEU A 340 -5.76 -24.64 21.90
C LEU A 340 -7.05 -25.07 21.19
N ILE A 341 -7.60 -26.25 21.52
CA ILE A 341 -8.87 -26.73 20.98
C ILE A 341 -9.99 -25.74 21.30
N GLU A 342 -10.13 -25.32 22.57
CA GLU A 342 -11.15 -24.37 23.00
C GLU A 342 -11.07 -23.03 22.22
N ARG A 343 -9.84 -22.53 21.99
CA ARG A 343 -9.64 -21.32 21.17
C ARG A 343 -10.00 -21.53 19.71
N LEU A 344 -9.62 -22.66 19.12
CA LEU A 344 -9.93 -22.98 17.73
C LEU A 344 -11.45 -23.12 17.54
N GLU A 345 -12.14 -23.72 18.51
CA GLU A 345 -13.60 -23.79 18.56
C GLU A 345 -14.23 -22.40 18.62
N ALA A 346 -13.75 -21.51 19.49
CA ALA A 346 -14.22 -20.14 19.56
C ALA A 346 -14.01 -19.37 18.25
N LYS A 347 -12.81 -19.46 17.65
CA LYS A 347 -12.51 -18.85 16.34
C LYS A 347 -13.47 -19.37 15.26
N LEU A 348 -13.71 -20.68 15.23
CA LEU A 348 -14.59 -21.32 14.26
C LEU A 348 -16.06 -20.90 14.43
N VAL A 349 -16.53 -20.65 15.65
CA VAL A 349 -17.86 -20.08 15.90
C VAL A 349 -17.95 -18.66 15.35
N THR A 350 -16.99 -17.77 15.68
CA THR A 350 -16.99 -16.39 15.19
C THR A 350 -16.91 -16.32 13.65
N GLU A 351 -16.08 -17.15 13.03
CA GLU A 351 -15.95 -17.21 11.57
C GLU A 351 -17.27 -17.62 10.90
N ARG A 352 -18.03 -18.56 11.52
CA ARG A 352 -19.36 -18.96 11.04
C ARG A 352 -20.37 -17.83 11.12
N GLU A 353 -20.39 -17.09 12.23
CA GLU A 353 -21.30 -15.96 12.45
C GLU A 353 -21.03 -14.81 11.44
N ASN A 354 -19.75 -14.50 11.20
CA ASN A 354 -19.36 -13.49 10.22
C ASN A 354 -19.77 -13.88 8.79
N ASN A 355 -19.51 -15.14 8.40
CA ASN A 355 -19.90 -15.63 7.08
C ASN A 355 -21.41 -15.65 6.90
N GLN A 356 -22.17 -16.03 7.93
CA GLN A 356 -23.62 -15.99 7.89
C GLN A 356 -24.15 -14.57 7.71
N SER A 357 -23.56 -13.58 8.40
CA SER A 357 -23.91 -12.16 8.25
C SER A 357 -23.64 -11.67 6.82
N LYS A 358 -22.51 -12.06 6.22
CA LYS A 358 -22.17 -11.70 4.84
C LYS A 358 -23.13 -12.30 3.80
N VAL A 359 -23.60 -13.52 4.03
CA VAL A 359 -24.61 -14.15 3.16
C VAL A 359 -25.91 -13.35 3.17
N VAL A 360 -26.38 -12.95 4.36
CA VAL A 360 -27.60 -12.13 4.49
C VAL A 360 -27.46 -10.80 3.75
N GLU A 361 -26.34 -10.10 3.89
CA GLU A 361 -26.08 -8.84 3.15
C GLU A 361 -26.13 -9.04 1.62
N LEU A 362 -25.50 -10.10 1.10
CA LEU A 362 -25.49 -10.39 -0.34
C LEU A 362 -26.89 -10.78 -0.86
N GLU A 363 -27.69 -11.45 -0.04
CA GLU A 363 -29.08 -11.76 -0.37
C GLU A 363 -29.93 -10.49 -0.45
N GLU A 364 -29.73 -9.54 0.46
CA GLU A 364 -30.39 -8.23 0.43
C GLU A 364 -29.98 -7.41 -0.80
N GLU A 365 -28.69 -7.31 -1.12
CA GLU A 365 -28.20 -6.62 -2.33
C GLU A 365 -28.77 -7.25 -3.60
N LYS A 366 -28.74 -8.59 -3.69
CA LYS A 366 -29.33 -9.32 -4.82
C LYS A 366 -30.82 -9.01 -4.95
N HIS A 367 -31.55 -8.95 -3.84
CA HIS A 367 -32.98 -8.62 -3.85
C HIS A 367 -33.21 -7.20 -4.37
N GLN A 368 -32.44 -6.21 -3.91
CA GLN A 368 -32.51 -4.84 -4.42
C GLN A 368 -32.24 -4.76 -5.93
N PHE A 369 -31.21 -5.45 -6.44
CA PHE A 369 -30.96 -5.49 -7.88
C PHE A 369 -32.09 -6.15 -8.66
N GLN A 370 -32.69 -7.20 -8.12
CA GLN A 370 -33.84 -7.85 -8.74
C GLN A 370 -35.06 -6.92 -8.79
N GLU A 371 -35.34 -6.17 -7.72
CA GLU A 371 -36.40 -5.16 -7.69
C GLU A 371 -36.14 -4.03 -8.71
N GLN A 372 -34.91 -3.52 -8.78
CA GLN A 372 -34.54 -2.50 -9.77
C GLN A 372 -34.73 -3.00 -11.21
N LEU A 373 -34.32 -4.24 -11.50
CA LEU A 373 -34.53 -4.84 -12.81
C LEU A 373 -36.02 -5.05 -13.13
N GLN A 374 -36.83 -5.44 -12.14
CA GLN A 374 -38.28 -5.55 -12.31
C GLN A 374 -38.93 -4.20 -12.57
N GLN A 375 -38.52 -3.14 -11.88
CA GLN A 375 -38.99 -1.77 -12.12
C GLN A 375 -38.64 -1.33 -13.55
N LEU A 376 -37.38 -1.49 -13.98
CA LEU A 376 -36.95 -1.17 -15.34
C LEU A 376 -37.74 -1.97 -16.38
N PHE A 377 -37.95 -3.26 -16.14
CA PHE A 377 -38.76 -4.10 -17.01
C PHE A 377 -40.19 -3.60 -17.11
N SER A 378 -40.82 -3.22 -16.00
CA SER A 378 -42.20 -2.72 -16.00
C SER A 378 -42.37 -1.42 -16.80
N ILE A 379 -41.33 -0.58 -16.85
CA ILE A 379 -41.31 0.63 -17.69
C ILE A 379 -41.26 0.25 -19.17
N VAL A 380 -40.44 -0.73 -19.53
CA VAL A 380 -40.24 -1.16 -20.93
C VAL A 380 -41.40 -2.05 -21.42
N PHE A 381 -41.97 -2.87 -20.54
CA PHE A 381 -43.03 -3.85 -20.82
C PHE A 381 -44.16 -3.79 -19.78
N PRO A 382 -45.10 -2.81 -19.89
CA PRO A 382 -46.09 -2.55 -18.83
C PRO A 382 -47.12 -3.66 -18.58
N ILE A 383 -47.26 -4.62 -19.50
CA ILE A 383 -48.31 -5.66 -19.50
C ILE A 383 -47.70 -7.08 -19.48
N GLN A 384 -46.38 -7.22 -19.30
CA GLN A 384 -45.70 -8.52 -19.29
C GLN A 384 -45.16 -8.84 -17.89
N SER A 385 -45.06 -10.13 -17.58
CA SER A 385 -44.32 -10.60 -16.41
C SER A 385 -42.82 -10.45 -16.64
N TYR A 386 -42.08 -10.16 -15.56
CA TYR A 386 -40.63 -9.96 -15.62
C TYR A 386 -39.91 -11.11 -16.32
N SER A 387 -39.11 -10.76 -17.34
CA SER A 387 -38.21 -11.68 -18.02
C SER A 387 -36.89 -10.97 -18.29
N PHE A 388 -35.83 -11.42 -17.63
CA PHE A 388 -34.48 -10.88 -17.84
C PHE A 388 -34.03 -11.02 -19.29
N LEU A 389 -34.33 -12.16 -19.93
CA LEU A 389 -33.99 -12.41 -21.34
C LEU A 389 -34.74 -11.45 -22.28
N ALA A 390 -36.02 -11.16 -22.00
CA ALA A 390 -36.78 -10.19 -22.79
C ALA A 390 -36.25 -8.76 -22.59
N LEU A 391 -35.89 -8.38 -21.36
CA LEU A 391 -35.25 -7.10 -21.08
C LEU A 391 -33.93 -6.95 -21.84
N GLN A 392 -33.09 -7.99 -21.79
CA GLN A 392 -31.79 -8.03 -22.46
C GLN A 392 -31.94 -7.91 -23.98
N ALA A 393 -32.89 -8.64 -24.56
CA ALA A 393 -33.19 -8.56 -25.99
C ALA A 393 -33.66 -7.16 -26.40
N GLU A 394 -34.48 -6.50 -25.58
CA GLU A 394 -35.00 -5.18 -25.87
C GLU A 394 -33.94 -4.08 -25.73
N ILE A 395 -33.06 -4.17 -24.72
CA ILE A 395 -31.90 -3.29 -24.61
C ILE A 395 -31.01 -3.40 -25.86
N GLN A 396 -30.78 -4.62 -26.34
CA GLN A 396 -30.01 -4.84 -27.58
C GLN A 396 -30.72 -4.25 -28.80
N ARG A 397 -32.04 -4.44 -28.90
CA ARG A 397 -32.85 -3.83 -29.98
C ARG A 397 -32.74 -2.31 -29.98
N ILE A 398 -32.87 -1.68 -28.81
CA ILE A 398 -32.76 -0.22 -28.66
C ILE A 398 -31.36 0.27 -29.04
N LYS A 399 -30.29 -0.41 -28.61
CA LYS A 399 -28.91 -0.06 -28.99
C LYS A 399 -28.69 -0.15 -30.49
N THR A 400 -29.16 -1.21 -31.12
CA THR A 400 -29.07 -1.38 -32.58
C THR A 400 -29.84 -0.28 -33.30
N GLN A 401 -31.05 0.04 -32.83
CA GLN A 401 -31.87 1.10 -33.42
C GLN A 401 -31.20 2.47 -33.32
N ASP A 402 -30.68 2.83 -32.14
CA ASP A 402 -29.99 4.10 -31.90
C ASP A 402 -28.75 4.23 -32.80
N LEU A 403 -27.94 3.17 -32.87
CA LEU A 403 -26.74 3.16 -33.71
C LEU A 403 -27.06 3.27 -35.20
N VAL A 404 -28.13 2.61 -35.67
CA VAL A 404 -28.64 2.77 -37.05
C VAL A 404 -29.04 4.22 -37.31
N THR A 405 -29.74 4.86 -36.37
CA THR A 405 -30.13 6.26 -36.48
C THR A 405 -28.92 7.19 -36.51
N GLN A 406 -27.92 7.00 -35.63
CA GLN A 406 -26.68 7.77 -35.63
C GLN A 406 -25.91 7.65 -36.95
N ILE A 407 -25.78 6.42 -37.48
CA ILE A 407 -25.14 6.17 -38.79
C ILE A 407 -25.90 6.90 -39.90
N SER A 408 -27.24 6.86 -39.88
CA SER A 408 -28.08 7.54 -40.87
C SER A 408 -27.86 9.05 -40.85
N LEU A 409 -27.87 9.67 -39.67
CA LEU A 409 -27.64 11.11 -39.51
C LEU A 409 -26.23 11.51 -39.97
N LYS A 410 -25.21 10.74 -39.58
CA LYS A 410 -23.82 11.00 -39.99
C LYS A 410 -23.63 10.86 -41.50
N LYS A 411 -24.31 9.90 -42.14
CA LYS A 411 -24.31 9.76 -43.61
C LYS A 411 -24.94 10.97 -44.30
N GLN A 412 -26.03 11.51 -43.77
CA GLN A 412 -26.64 12.72 -44.29
C GLN A 412 -25.69 13.92 -44.16
N GLU A 413 -25.07 14.12 -42.99
CA GLU A 413 -24.04 15.17 -42.81
C GLU A 413 -22.88 15.04 -43.82
N LEU A 414 -22.42 13.80 -44.07
CA LEU A 414 -21.35 13.54 -45.05
C LEU A 414 -21.79 13.91 -46.46
N GLU A 415 -23.04 13.61 -46.84
CA GLU A 415 -23.60 13.92 -48.16
C GLU A 415 -23.73 15.44 -48.37
N GLU A 416 -24.23 16.16 -47.37
CA GLU A 416 -24.33 17.63 -47.39
C GLU A 416 -22.95 18.29 -47.57
N LEU A 417 -21.94 17.86 -46.80
CA LEU A 417 -20.56 18.35 -46.94
C LEU A 417 -19.95 17.99 -48.29
N THR A 418 -20.26 16.81 -48.82
CA THR A 418 -19.79 16.39 -50.13
C THR A 418 -20.34 17.29 -51.23
N ASN A 419 -21.63 17.64 -51.15
CA ASN A 419 -22.27 18.52 -52.12
C ASN A 419 -21.72 19.94 -52.05
N LEU A 420 -21.51 20.48 -50.84
CA LEU A 420 -20.92 21.80 -50.64
C LEU A 420 -19.50 21.91 -51.25
N LEU A 421 -18.68 20.88 -51.05
CA LEU A 421 -17.35 20.83 -51.67
C LEU A 421 -17.42 20.69 -53.19
N LYS A 422 -18.39 19.92 -53.71
CA LYS A 422 -18.59 19.80 -55.16
C LYS A 422 -18.93 21.14 -55.79
N ASP A 423 -19.71 22.00 -55.15
CA ASP A 423 -20.11 23.30 -55.73
C ASP A 423 -18.91 24.23 -56.02
N ASN A 424 -17.81 24.04 -55.29
CA ASN A 424 -16.58 24.81 -55.45
C ASN A 424 -15.51 24.11 -56.32
N LEU A 425 -15.81 22.95 -56.92
CA LEU A 425 -14.86 22.14 -57.68
C LEU A 425 -15.10 22.16 -59.19
N SER A 426 -14.01 22.03 -59.96
CA SER A 426 -14.03 21.82 -61.41
C SER A 426 -14.67 20.46 -61.76
N VAL A 427 -15.03 20.22 -63.02
CA VAL A 427 -15.53 18.90 -63.47
C VAL A 427 -14.49 17.79 -63.17
N SER A 428 -13.20 18.11 -63.30
CA SER A 428 -12.10 17.21 -62.95
C SER A 428 -12.01 17.00 -61.42
N GLY A 429 -12.14 18.07 -60.64
CA GLY A 429 -12.15 18.03 -59.18
C GLY A 429 -13.30 17.22 -58.60
N LYS A 430 -14.51 17.36 -59.14
CA LYS A 430 -15.68 16.54 -58.77
C LYS A 430 -15.41 15.05 -58.99
N TYR A 431 -14.82 14.69 -60.13
CA TYR A 431 -14.43 13.31 -60.43
C TYR A 431 -13.35 12.79 -59.48
N LEU A 432 -12.35 13.62 -59.14
CA LEU A 432 -11.29 13.26 -58.21
C LEU A 432 -11.81 13.07 -56.77
N LEU A 433 -12.72 13.93 -56.30
CA LEU A 433 -13.35 13.82 -54.98
C LEU A 433 -14.17 12.52 -54.85
N GLU A 434 -14.99 12.19 -55.86
CA GLU A 434 -15.75 10.93 -55.86
C GLU A 434 -14.84 9.71 -55.90
N LYS A 435 -13.75 9.77 -56.67
CA LYS A 435 -12.75 8.71 -56.74
C LYS A 435 -12.01 8.54 -55.42
N LEU A 436 -11.67 9.63 -54.74
CA LEU A 436 -11.03 9.65 -53.42
C LEU A 436 -11.95 8.99 -52.37
N LEU A 437 -13.21 9.42 -52.28
CA LEU A 437 -14.17 8.88 -51.31
C LEU A 437 -14.49 7.40 -51.53
N LYS A 438 -14.63 7.00 -52.80
CA LYS A 438 -14.84 5.60 -53.15
C LYS A 438 -13.64 4.73 -52.77
N LYS A 439 -12.43 5.27 -52.88
CA LYS A 439 -11.19 4.55 -52.57
C LYS A 439 -10.91 4.49 -51.08
N GLN A 440 -11.12 5.57 -50.35
CA GLN A 440 -11.02 5.58 -48.89
C GLN A 440 -12.03 4.61 -48.26
N LYS A 441 -13.29 4.61 -48.72
CA LYS A 441 -14.28 3.61 -48.29
C LYS A 441 -13.82 2.16 -48.49
N LYS A 442 -13.19 1.85 -49.64
CA LYS A 442 -12.64 0.51 -49.91
C LYS A 442 -11.47 0.16 -48.99
N VAL A 443 -10.57 1.11 -48.74
CA VAL A 443 -9.42 0.91 -47.83
C VAL A 443 -9.90 0.62 -46.41
N LEU A 444 -10.89 1.39 -45.93
CA LEU A 444 -11.52 1.17 -44.64
C LEU A 444 -12.20 -0.22 -44.55
N GLN A 445 -12.87 -0.67 -45.62
CA GLN A 445 -13.54 -1.98 -45.67
C GLN A 445 -12.58 -3.19 -45.74
N ASN A 446 -11.42 -3.04 -46.39
CA ASN A 446 -10.54 -4.18 -46.71
C ASN A 446 -9.20 -4.21 -45.93
N ASN A 447 -8.91 -3.22 -45.06
CA ASN A 447 -7.57 -3.03 -44.48
C ASN A 447 -6.45 -3.00 -45.54
N ASP A 448 -6.76 -2.51 -46.75
CA ASP A 448 -5.80 -2.44 -47.86
C ASP A 448 -4.74 -1.35 -47.61
N ASN A 449 -3.46 -1.66 -47.82
CA ASN A 449 -2.32 -0.72 -47.68
C ASN A 449 -2.23 0.33 -48.81
N ALA A 450 -3.36 0.79 -49.37
CA ALA A 450 -3.39 1.76 -50.46
C ALA A 450 -3.29 3.23 -49.99
N SER A 451 -2.47 3.48 -48.95
CA SER A 451 -2.22 4.80 -48.33
C SER A 451 -1.63 5.80 -49.35
N GLU A 452 -0.60 5.39 -50.10
CA GLU A 452 0.10 6.26 -51.05
C GLU A 452 -0.83 6.82 -52.14
N LYS A 453 -1.70 5.99 -52.71
CA LYS A 453 -2.64 6.43 -53.75
C LYS A 453 -3.81 7.25 -53.22
N ILE A 454 -4.07 7.23 -51.91
CA ILE A 454 -5.04 8.13 -51.27
C ILE A 454 -4.38 9.49 -51.05
N GLU A 455 -3.13 9.52 -50.59
CA GLU A 455 -2.37 10.76 -50.42
C GLU A 455 -2.10 11.48 -51.76
N GLU A 456 -1.79 10.76 -52.84
CA GLU A 456 -1.69 11.35 -54.19
C GLU A 456 -3.01 12.03 -54.64
N LEU A 457 -4.15 11.37 -54.40
CA LEU A 457 -5.47 11.92 -54.74
C LEU A 457 -5.82 13.12 -53.84
N LYS A 458 -5.47 13.07 -52.55
CA LYS A 458 -5.63 14.20 -51.63
C LYS A 458 -4.79 15.39 -52.05
N GLN A 459 -3.52 15.20 -52.38
CA GLN A 459 -2.61 16.27 -52.80
C GLN A 459 -3.08 16.93 -54.09
N THR A 460 -3.52 16.12 -55.07
CA THR A 460 -4.03 16.64 -56.35
C THR A 460 -5.32 17.44 -56.17
N LEU A 461 -6.24 16.96 -55.33
CA LEU A 461 -7.50 17.66 -55.04
C LEU A 461 -7.29 18.92 -54.19
N SER A 462 -6.32 18.89 -53.27
CA SER A 462 -5.96 20.02 -52.41
C SER A 462 -5.35 21.18 -53.19
N ALA A 463 -4.71 20.91 -54.32
CA ALA A 463 -4.18 21.94 -55.21
C ALA A 463 -5.28 22.75 -55.94
N GLU A 464 -6.46 22.15 -56.17
CA GLU A 464 -7.62 22.85 -56.75
C GLU A 464 -8.40 23.67 -55.70
N LEU A 465 -8.41 23.24 -54.44
CA LEU A 465 -9.27 23.81 -53.37
C LEU A 465 -8.77 25.12 -52.72
N SER A 466 -7.68 25.74 -53.20
CA SER A 466 -7.22 27.10 -52.83
C SER A 466 -7.44 27.52 -51.35
N ASN A 467 -7.05 26.66 -50.39
CA ASN A 467 -7.16 26.78 -48.91
C ASN A 467 -8.32 26.06 -48.18
N ASP A 468 -9.20 25.29 -48.83
CA ASP A 468 -10.26 24.53 -48.13
C ASP A 468 -9.84 23.09 -47.70
N GLN A 469 -8.57 22.92 -47.30
CA GLN A 469 -8.00 21.62 -46.90
C GLN A 469 -8.64 21.06 -45.62
N GLU A 470 -9.10 21.93 -44.73
CA GLU A 470 -9.74 21.57 -43.47
C GLU A 470 -11.10 20.88 -43.70
N SER A 471 -11.89 21.36 -44.68
CA SER A 471 -13.17 20.76 -45.06
C SER A 471 -13.00 19.38 -45.70
N LEU A 472 -11.95 19.20 -46.53
CA LEU A 472 -11.61 17.90 -47.09
C LEU A 472 -11.20 16.91 -45.99
N GLN A 473 -10.34 17.34 -45.05
CA GLN A 473 -9.94 16.48 -43.93
C GLN A 473 -11.13 16.14 -43.01
N THR A 474 -12.01 17.10 -42.75
CA THR A 474 -13.25 16.91 -41.98
C THR A 474 -14.15 15.86 -42.64
N LEU A 475 -14.29 15.91 -43.96
CA LEU A 475 -15.08 14.96 -44.73
C LEU A 475 -14.51 13.53 -44.66
N LEU A 476 -13.20 13.39 -44.81
CA LEU A 476 -12.50 12.10 -44.70
C LEU A 476 -12.57 11.52 -43.27
N ASN A 477 -12.50 12.38 -42.25
CA ASN A 477 -12.66 11.99 -40.84
C ASN A 477 -14.09 11.48 -40.58
N LYS A 478 -15.13 12.19 -41.06
CA LYS A 478 -16.52 11.74 -40.95
C LYS A 478 -16.76 10.40 -41.65
N GLN A 479 -16.15 10.17 -42.82
CA GLN A 479 -16.25 8.87 -43.49
C GLN A 479 -15.60 7.74 -42.65
N THR A 480 -14.51 8.05 -41.94
CA THR A 480 -13.84 7.10 -41.02
C THR A 480 -14.70 6.82 -39.79
N GLU A 481 -15.29 7.85 -39.20
CA GLU A 481 -16.23 7.75 -38.06
C GLU A 481 -17.46 6.90 -38.42
N ILE A 482 -18.08 7.15 -39.58
CA ILE A 482 -19.21 6.34 -40.09
C ILE A 482 -18.79 4.87 -40.23
N HIS A 483 -17.61 4.60 -40.77
CA HIS A 483 -17.13 3.23 -40.92
C HIS A 483 -16.91 2.53 -39.56
N GLN A 484 -16.39 3.24 -38.56
CA GLN A 484 -16.25 2.72 -37.20
C GLN A 484 -17.61 2.40 -36.58
N LEU A 485 -18.60 3.28 -36.76
CA LEU A 485 -19.98 3.04 -36.31
C LEU A 485 -20.63 1.85 -37.03
N GLU A 486 -20.44 1.74 -38.35
CA GLU A 486 -20.91 0.57 -39.13
C GLU A 486 -20.28 -0.74 -38.66
N LYS A 487 -18.97 -0.73 -38.34
CA LYS A 487 -18.29 -1.90 -37.78
C LYS A 487 -18.84 -2.27 -36.40
N HIS A 488 -19.14 -1.28 -35.56
CA HIS A 488 -19.78 -1.50 -34.27
C HIS A 488 -21.20 -2.07 -34.43
N LEU A 489 -21.97 -1.60 -35.42
CA LEU A 489 -23.30 -2.11 -35.72
C LEU A 489 -23.25 -3.59 -36.13
N VAL A 490 -22.31 -3.97 -37.01
CA VAL A 490 -22.11 -5.37 -37.40
C VAL A 490 -21.74 -6.23 -36.19
N SER A 491 -20.88 -5.72 -35.30
CA SER A 491 -20.54 -6.43 -34.06
C SER A 491 -21.76 -6.68 -33.17
N LEU A 492 -22.63 -5.67 -32.98
CA LEU A 492 -23.86 -5.81 -32.19
C LEU A 492 -24.85 -6.79 -32.84
N GLN A 493 -25.00 -6.75 -34.16
CA GLN A 493 -25.84 -7.68 -34.91
C GLN A 493 -25.34 -9.13 -34.80
N ASN A 494 -24.02 -9.34 -34.85
CA ASN A 494 -23.41 -10.65 -34.65
C ASN A 494 -23.62 -11.17 -33.21
N GLN A 495 -23.51 -10.30 -32.21
CA GLN A 495 -23.83 -10.65 -30.82
C GLN A 495 -25.30 -11.05 -30.67
N GLN A 496 -26.21 -10.36 -31.38
CA GLN A 496 -27.64 -10.68 -31.37
C GLN A 496 -27.94 -12.03 -32.03
N GLN A 497 -27.31 -12.35 -33.16
CA GLN A 497 -27.40 -13.68 -33.79
C GLN A 497 -26.84 -14.79 -32.89
N THR A 498 -25.69 -14.56 -32.26
CA THR A 498 -25.06 -15.53 -31.35
C THR A 498 -25.93 -15.80 -30.13
N ALA A 499 -26.56 -14.76 -29.56
CA ALA A 499 -27.49 -14.87 -28.45
C ALA A 499 -28.78 -15.63 -28.82
N GLN A 500 -29.32 -15.42 -30.03
CA GLN A 500 -30.48 -16.16 -30.53
C GLN A 500 -30.17 -17.65 -30.75
N ILE A 501 -28.96 -17.98 -31.22
CA ILE A 501 -28.51 -19.37 -31.40
C ILE A 501 -28.40 -20.07 -30.04
N LEU A 502 -27.77 -19.44 -29.04
CA LEU A 502 -27.61 -19.98 -27.70
C LEU A 502 -28.95 -20.19 -26.96
N GLN A 503 -29.98 -19.38 -27.24
CA GLN A 503 -31.33 -19.57 -26.71
C GLN A 503 -32.05 -20.77 -27.34
N SER A 504 -31.80 -21.07 -28.62
CA SER A 504 -32.42 -22.21 -29.30
C SER A 504 -31.80 -23.58 -28.95
N THR A 505 -30.61 -23.59 -28.33
CA THR A 505 -29.90 -24.81 -27.93
C THR A 505 -30.11 -25.20 -26.46
N ASN A 506 -30.70 -24.32 -25.64
CA ASN A 506 -30.96 -24.54 -24.21
C ASN A 506 -32.46 -24.71 -23.88
N SER A 507 -33.31 -24.88 -24.89
CA SER A 507 -34.75 -25.12 -24.79
C SER A 507 -35.13 -26.54 -25.14
#